data_AF-A0A958JEN1-F1
#
_entry.id   AF-A0A958JEN1-F1
#
_cell.length_a   1.000
_cell.length_b   1.000
_cell.length_c   1.000
_cell.angle_alpha   90.00
_cell.angle_beta   90.00
_cell.angle_gamma   90.00
#
_symmetry.space_group_name_H-M   'P 1'
#
loop_
_entity.id
_entity.type
_entity.pdbx_description
1 polymer ?
#
loop_
_entity_poly.entity_id
_entity_poly.type
_entity_poly.pdbx_seq_one_letter_code
_entity_poly.pdbx_strand_id
1 'polypeptide(L)'
;MQLFNFIVAIALLLLGLLITAYFGWLLIAPLFGLYQGGKGSGRHRKAAGRLKKVDALVAEHRCNEALKLLRRCTIFDLPKSDEGIQRIREHHQNFLSRCLLIAEEFGSRAENIAEVERLFIERAELQKLLLRADESFRSLKFRREQAGKHIPSWSKTDFEQRIKEIKSELKRNDMALANALKKLYDSLSRPAVENIVYH
;
A
#
# COMPACT_ATOMS: atom_id res chain seq x y z
N MET A 1 -39.60 19.05 -47.97
CA MET A 1 -38.14 19.01 -47.77
C MET A 1 -37.66 19.79 -46.54
N GLN A 2 -38.15 21.00 -46.26
CA GLN A 2 -37.66 21.81 -45.12
C GLN A 2 -37.83 21.16 -43.74
N LEU A 3 -38.98 20.51 -43.48
CA LEU A 3 -39.24 19.84 -42.20
C LEU A 3 -38.31 18.63 -41.95
N PHE A 4 -37.98 17.88 -43.00
CA PHE A 4 -37.05 16.75 -42.92
C PHE A 4 -35.63 17.23 -42.58
N ASN A 5 -35.15 18.29 -43.26
CA ASN A 5 -33.85 18.88 -42.97
C ASN A 5 -33.75 19.42 -41.54
N PHE A 6 -34.84 19.99 -41.01
CA PHE A 6 -34.90 20.47 -39.64
C PHE A 6 -34.79 19.33 -38.60
N ILE A 7 -35.51 18.22 -38.82
CA ILE A 7 -35.44 17.03 -37.95
C ILE A 7 -34.03 16.43 -37.97
N VAL A 8 -33.42 16.31 -39.16
CA VAL A 8 -32.05 15.80 -39.31
C VAL A 8 -31.04 16.70 -38.59
N ALA A 9 -31.19 18.02 -38.70
CA ALA A 9 -30.32 18.97 -38.01
C ALA A 9 -30.41 18.83 -36.48
N ILE A 10 -31.61 18.70 -35.92
CA ILE A 10 -31.81 18.49 -34.47
C ILE A 10 -31.20 17.15 -34.03
N ALA A 11 -31.39 16.08 -34.80
CA ALA A 11 -30.84 14.77 -34.48
C ALA A 11 -29.31 14.78 -34.45
N LEU A 12 -28.67 15.45 -35.43
CA LEU A 12 -27.21 15.61 -35.47
C LEU A 12 -26.68 16.46 -34.30
N LEU A 13 -27.42 17.50 -33.90
CA LEU A 13 -27.05 18.36 -32.78
C LEU A 13 -27.13 17.60 -31.45
N LEU A 14 -28.18 16.80 -31.24
CA LEU A 14 -28.31 15.92 -30.08
C LEU A 14 -27.21 14.84 -30.05
N LEU A 15 -26.89 14.25 -31.20
CA LEU A 15 -25.81 13.28 -31.31
C LEU A 15 -24.44 13.92 -30.96
N GLY A 16 -24.17 15.12 -31.46
CA GLY A 16 -22.97 15.88 -31.13
C GLY A 16 -22.87 16.21 -29.63
N LEU A 17 -23.98 16.56 -29.00
CA LEU A 17 -24.05 16.78 -27.55
C LEU A 17 -23.77 15.51 -26.75
N LEU A 18 -24.31 14.36 -27.17
CA LEU A 18 -24.06 13.08 -26.50
C LEU A 18 -22.59 12.66 -26.62
N ILE A 19 -22.00 12.82 -27.80
CA ILE A 19 -20.59 12.49 -28.04
C ILE A 19 -19.68 13.41 -27.20
N THR A 20 -19.93 14.71 -27.19
CA THR A 20 -19.14 15.66 -26.39
C THR A 20 -19.28 15.42 -24.89
N ALA A 21 -20.49 15.12 -24.41
CA ALA A 21 -20.71 14.72 -23.02
C ALA A 21 -19.97 13.42 -22.67
N TYR A 22 -19.98 12.42 -23.56
CA TYR A 22 -19.27 11.16 -23.36
C TYR A 22 -17.75 11.37 -23.26
N PHE A 23 -17.16 12.16 -24.16
CA PHE A 23 -15.73 12.48 -24.09
C PHE A 23 -15.38 13.32 -22.85
N GLY A 24 -16.22 14.30 -22.49
CA GLY A 24 -16.07 15.06 -21.26
C GLY A 24 -16.06 14.16 -20.03
N TRP A 25 -16.99 13.20 -19.96
CA TRP A 25 -17.00 12.19 -18.90
C TRP A 25 -15.74 11.33 -18.90
N LEU A 26 -15.28 10.88 -20.07
CA LEU A 26 -14.10 10.01 -20.20
C LEU A 26 -12.81 10.70 -19.73
N LEU A 27 -12.71 12.03 -19.90
CA LEU A 27 -11.60 12.84 -19.40
C LEU A 27 -11.66 13.07 -17.88
N ILE A 28 -12.86 13.19 -17.31
CA ILE A 28 -13.05 13.47 -15.88
C ILE A 28 -13.10 12.18 -15.03
N ALA A 29 -13.53 11.04 -15.60
CA ALA A 29 -13.57 9.74 -14.95
C ALA A 29 -12.23 9.33 -14.27
N PRO A 30 -11.05 9.47 -14.90
CA PRO A 30 -9.78 9.17 -14.24
C PRO A 30 -9.47 10.13 -13.07
N LEU A 31 -9.94 11.38 -13.12
CA LEU A 31 -9.79 12.34 -12.01
C LEU A 31 -10.64 11.94 -10.80
N PHE A 32 -11.85 11.41 -11.01
CA PHE A 32 -12.65 10.84 -9.92
C PHE A 32 -12.01 9.58 -9.32
N GLY A 33 -11.37 8.75 -10.14
CA GLY A 33 -10.57 7.61 -9.69
C GLY A 33 -9.41 8.02 -8.78
N LEU A 34 -8.73 9.14 -9.10
CA LEU A 34 -7.70 9.72 -8.24
C LEU A 34 -8.25 10.31 -6.94
N TYR A 35 -9.43 10.94 -6.97
CA TYR A 35 -10.07 11.51 -5.78
C TYR A 35 -10.57 10.43 -4.81
N GLN A 36 -11.17 9.34 -5.31
CA GLN A 36 -11.54 8.19 -4.49
C GLN A 36 -10.33 7.40 -4.03
N GLY A 37 -9.30 7.28 -4.88
CA GLY A 37 -7.99 6.76 -4.51
C GLY A 37 -7.32 7.59 -3.42
N GLY A 38 -7.61 8.88 -3.29
CA GLY A 38 -7.04 9.79 -2.28
C GLY A 38 -7.47 9.53 -0.84
N LYS A 39 -8.50 8.69 -0.60
CA LYS A 39 -8.85 8.19 0.75
C LYS A 39 -7.88 7.09 1.20
N GLY A 40 -6.58 7.34 1.10
CA GLY A 40 -5.61 6.60 1.92
C GLY A 40 -6.00 6.75 3.39
N SER A 41 -5.83 5.69 4.18
CA SER A 41 -6.07 5.77 5.62
C SER A 41 -5.32 7.00 6.16
N GLY A 42 -5.94 7.80 7.04
CA GLY A 42 -5.29 8.99 7.60
C GLY A 42 -3.92 8.68 8.22
N ARG A 43 -3.67 7.41 8.58
CA ARG A 43 -2.38 6.87 9.01
C ARG A 43 -1.33 6.87 7.90
N HIS A 44 -1.62 6.41 6.68
CA HIS A 44 -0.68 6.46 5.56
C HIS A 44 -0.25 7.89 5.25
N ARG A 45 -1.20 8.83 5.15
CA ARG A 45 -0.89 10.24 4.91
C ARG A 45 -0.03 10.83 6.02
N LYS A 46 -0.32 10.50 7.28
CA LYS A 46 0.50 10.91 8.44
C LYS A 46 1.91 10.30 8.37
N ALA A 47 2.05 9.02 8.03
CA ALA A 47 3.34 8.34 7.92
C ALA A 47 4.19 8.90 6.76
N ALA A 48 3.61 9.11 5.59
CA ALA A 48 4.28 9.77 4.47
C ALA A 48 4.70 11.20 4.81
N GLY A 49 3.85 11.94 5.52
CA GLY A 49 4.21 13.27 6.05
C GLY A 49 5.35 13.25 7.06
N ARG A 50 5.51 12.17 7.84
CA ARG A 50 6.66 11.98 8.74
C ARG A 50 7.94 11.67 7.94
N LEU A 51 7.88 10.88 6.88
CA LEU A 51 9.06 10.64 6.03
C LEU A 51 9.60 11.93 5.42
N LYS A 52 8.73 12.83 4.94
CA LYS A 52 9.16 14.17 4.48
C LYS A 52 9.87 14.98 5.57
N LYS A 53 9.44 14.84 6.82
CA LYS A 53 10.12 15.49 7.96
C LYS A 53 11.46 14.81 8.30
N VAL A 54 11.57 13.50 8.10
CA VAL A 54 12.86 12.79 8.21
C VAL A 54 13.82 13.35 7.16
N ASP A 55 13.38 13.50 5.92
CA ASP A 55 14.22 14.05 4.83
C ASP A 55 14.75 15.46 5.20
N ALA A 56 13.90 16.33 5.76
CA ALA A 56 14.32 17.65 6.25
C ALA A 56 15.33 17.57 7.40
N LEU A 57 15.12 16.68 8.38
CA LEU A 57 16.06 16.49 9.50
C LEU A 57 17.41 15.92 9.06
N VAL A 58 17.42 15.03 8.06
CA VAL A 58 18.65 14.51 7.46
C VAL A 58 19.42 15.63 6.77
N ALA A 59 18.74 16.48 5.99
CA ALA A 59 19.35 17.63 5.33
C ALA A 59 19.93 18.67 6.32
N GLU A 60 19.36 18.77 7.53
CA GLU A 60 19.88 19.61 8.63
C GLU A 60 20.97 18.92 9.47
N HIS A 61 21.46 17.73 9.07
CA HIS A 61 22.40 16.88 9.83
C HIS A 61 21.91 16.50 11.25
N ARG A 62 20.58 16.49 11.47
CA ARG A 62 19.94 16.12 12.74
C ARG A 62 19.55 14.63 12.76
N CYS A 63 20.51 13.76 12.44
CA CYS A 63 20.28 12.34 12.20
C CYS A 63 19.69 11.58 13.41
N ASN A 64 20.01 12.01 14.64
CA ASN A 64 19.44 11.41 15.86
C ASN A 64 17.93 11.63 15.97
N GLU A 65 17.45 12.81 15.59
CA GLU A 65 16.03 13.14 15.56
C GLU A 65 15.33 12.49 14.37
N ALA A 66 16.01 12.47 13.22
CA ALA A 66 15.56 11.77 12.03
C ALA A 66 15.30 10.29 12.34
N LEU A 67 16.23 9.60 13.01
CA LEU A 67 16.09 8.20 13.42
C LEU A 67 14.92 7.98 14.40
N LYS A 68 14.76 8.85 15.40
CA LYS A 68 13.62 8.79 16.34
C LYS A 68 12.28 8.93 15.63
N LEU A 69 12.20 9.80 14.61
CA LEU A 69 10.99 10.00 13.83
C LEU A 69 10.75 8.85 12.84
N LEU A 70 11.80 8.33 12.22
CA LEU A 70 11.76 7.22 11.28
C LEU A 70 11.18 5.96 11.94
N ARG A 71 11.52 5.69 13.21
CA ARG A 71 10.94 4.59 14.02
C ARG A 71 9.41 4.59 14.06
N ARG A 72 8.77 5.75 13.85
CA ARG A 72 7.30 5.93 13.87
C ARG A 72 6.69 5.96 12.47
N CYS A 73 7.46 5.69 11.42
CA CYS A 73 7.01 5.76 10.03
C CYS A 73 6.52 4.40 9.50
N THR A 74 6.73 3.29 10.21
CA THR A 74 6.25 1.97 9.76
C THR A 74 4.74 1.85 9.82
N ILE A 75 4.16 1.24 8.79
CA ILE A 75 2.71 1.02 8.63
C ILE A 75 2.44 -0.47 8.61
N PHE A 76 1.54 -0.94 9.48
CA PHE A 76 1.10 -2.34 9.57
C PHE A 76 -0.39 -2.52 9.24
N ASP A 77 -1.06 -1.47 8.79
CA ASP A 77 -2.50 -1.49 8.47
C ASP A 77 -2.83 -2.56 7.40
N LEU A 78 -4.04 -3.12 7.47
CA LEU A 78 -4.59 -4.00 6.44
C LEU A 78 -5.32 -3.16 5.37
N PRO A 79 -4.80 -3.10 4.14
CA PRO A 79 -5.46 -2.38 3.04
C PRO A 79 -6.72 -3.12 2.59
N LYS A 80 -7.65 -2.35 1.99
CA LYS A 80 -8.93 -2.87 1.47
C LYS A 80 -8.93 -3.05 -0.07
N SER A 81 -7.83 -2.73 -0.73
CA SER A 81 -7.67 -2.83 -2.18
C SER A 81 -6.22 -3.14 -2.55
N ASP A 82 -6.00 -3.63 -3.77
CA ASP A 82 -4.67 -3.90 -4.33
C ASP A 82 -3.82 -2.61 -4.43
N GLU A 83 -4.42 -1.47 -4.78
CA GLU A 83 -3.73 -0.17 -4.79
C GLU A 83 -3.28 0.23 -3.38
N GLY A 84 -4.06 -0.12 -2.36
CA GLY A 84 -3.69 0.11 -0.96
C GLY A 84 -2.45 -0.69 -0.56
N ILE A 85 -2.36 -1.96 -0.98
CA ILE A 85 -1.18 -2.81 -0.75
C ILE A 85 0.04 -2.20 -1.42
N GLN A 86 -0.09 -1.82 -2.70
CA GLN A 86 1.00 -1.27 -3.49
C GLN A 86 1.55 0.03 -2.88
N ARG A 87 0.67 0.93 -2.40
CA ARG A 87 1.11 2.15 -1.70
C ARG A 87 1.84 1.88 -0.41
N ILE A 88 1.39 0.91 0.39
CA ILE A 88 2.09 0.51 1.62
C ILE A 88 3.48 -0.02 1.28
N ARG A 89 3.59 -0.85 0.25
CA ARG A 89 4.88 -1.38 -0.25
C ARG A 89 5.81 -0.26 -0.70
N GLU A 90 5.33 0.69 -1.49
CA GLU A 90 6.09 1.87 -1.91
C GLU A 90 6.55 2.72 -0.71
N HIS A 91 5.67 2.89 0.28
CA HIS A 91 6.02 3.57 1.52
C HIS A 91 7.11 2.83 2.30
N HIS A 92 7.06 1.50 2.40
CA HIS A 92 8.10 0.70 3.05
C HIS A 92 9.44 0.79 2.31
N GLN A 93 9.43 0.76 0.98
CA GLN A 93 10.65 0.97 0.17
C GLN A 93 11.25 2.36 0.39
N ASN A 94 10.40 3.39 0.40
CA ASN A 94 10.82 4.73 0.75
C ASN A 94 11.43 4.80 2.17
N PHE A 95 10.81 4.15 3.14
CA PHE A 95 11.33 4.05 4.51
C PHE A 95 12.72 3.38 4.57
N LEU A 96 12.93 2.26 3.85
CA LEU A 96 14.22 1.57 3.80
C LEU A 96 15.33 2.43 3.19
N SER A 97 15.01 3.17 2.12
CA SER A 97 15.94 4.13 1.53
C SER A 97 16.42 5.18 2.55
N ARG A 98 15.55 5.67 3.44
CA ARG A 98 15.97 6.62 4.50
C ARG A 98 16.80 5.97 5.59
N CYS A 99 16.57 4.68 5.88
CA CYS A 99 17.46 3.93 6.78
C CYS A 99 18.90 3.93 6.23
N LEU A 100 19.09 3.75 4.92
CA LEU A 100 20.40 3.76 4.28
C LEU A 100 21.06 5.15 4.33
N LEU A 101 20.31 6.21 4.02
CA LEU A 101 20.82 7.58 4.12
C LEU A 101 21.29 7.92 5.54
N ILE A 102 20.50 7.54 6.55
CA ILE A 102 20.89 7.75 7.95
C ILE A 102 22.10 6.87 8.33
N ALA A 103 22.22 5.68 7.77
CA ALA A 103 23.38 4.82 8.00
C ALA A 103 24.66 5.48 7.49
N GLU A 104 24.60 6.01 6.26
CA GLU A 104 25.70 6.71 5.60
C GLU A 104 26.14 7.93 6.43
N GLU A 105 25.21 8.79 6.83
CA GLU A 105 25.50 9.98 7.66
C GLU A 105 26.11 9.64 9.02
N PHE A 106 25.75 8.49 9.62
CA PHE A 106 26.34 8.05 10.89
C PHE A 106 27.62 7.21 10.74
N GLY A 107 28.04 6.90 9.50
CA GLY A 107 29.06 5.89 9.26
C GLY A 107 28.70 4.54 9.91
N SER A 108 27.41 4.23 10.03
CA SER A 108 26.92 2.97 10.60
C SER A 108 26.59 1.97 9.50
N ARG A 109 26.35 0.72 9.89
CA ARG A 109 25.88 -0.32 8.97
C ARG A 109 24.40 -0.57 9.20
N ALA A 110 23.60 -0.50 8.14
CA ALA A 110 22.19 -0.88 8.16
C ALA A 110 22.04 -2.42 8.24
N GLU A 111 22.53 -3.02 9.32
CA GLU A 111 22.45 -4.46 9.53
C GLU A 111 21.00 -4.93 9.48
N ASN A 112 20.78 -6.12 8.93
CA ASN A 112 19.47 -6.74 8.86
C ASN A 112 18.45 -6.01 7.96
N ILE A 113 18.86 -5.03 7.15
CA ILE A 113 17.96 -4.32 6.22
C ILE A 113 17.35 -5.26 5.17
N ALA A 114 18.13 -6.22 4.65
CA ALA A 114 17.66 -7.20 3.67
C ALA A 114 16.55 -8.10 4.25
N GLU A 115 16.67 -8.48 5.53
CA GLU A 115 15.64 -9.28 6.21
C GLU A 115 14.36 -8.46 6.43
N VAL A 116 14.50 -7.17 6.80
CA VAL A 116 13.34 -6.26 6.92
C VAL A 116 12.64 -6.10 5.56
N GLU A 117 13.39 -5.93 4.47
CA GLU A 117 12.83 -5.85 3.13
C GLU A 117 12.09 -7.13 2.75
N ARG A 118 12.73 -8.30 2.94
CA ARG A 118 12.12 -9.61 2.68
C ARG A 118 10.78 -9.75 3.43
N LEU A 119 10.76 -9.39 4.71
CA LEU A 119 9.56 -9.47 5.53
C LEU A 119 8.47 -8.47 5.10
N PHE A 120 8.81 -7.29 4.59
CA PHE A 120 7.85 -6.36 4.00
C PHE A 120 7.25 -6.89 2.68
N ILE A 121 8.07 -7.55 1.85
CA ILE A 121 7.59 -8.20 0.63
C ILE A 121 6.61 -9.33 0.99
N GLU A 122 7.03 -10.22 1.89
CA GLU A 122 6.20 -11.32 2.41
C GLU A 122 4.87 -10.79 2.98
N ARG A 123 4.91 -9.68 3.72
CA ARG A 123 3.70 -9.02 4.22
C ARG A 123 2.76 -8.61 3.09
N ALA A 124 3.27 -7.95 2.06
CA ALA A 124 2.46 -7.48 0.95
C ALA A 124 1.80 -8.66 0.20
N GLU A 125 2.52 -9.78 0.06
CA GLU A 125 1.99 -11.01 -0.52
C GLU A 125 0.87 -11.61 0.34
N LEU A 126 1.06 -11.70 1.66
CA LEU A 126 0.04 -12.17 2.59
C LEU A 126 -1.20 -11.28 2.59
N GLN A 127 -1.02 -9.95 2.52
CA GLN A 127 -2.14 -9.00 2.40
C GLN A 127 -2.91 -9.22 1.11
N LYS A 128 -2.22 -9.48 0.00
CA LYS A 128 -2.83 -9.77 -1.30
C LYS A 128 -3.60 -11.09 -1.29
N LEU A 129 -3.04 -12.13 -0.67
CA LEU A 129 -3.71 -13.41 -0.49
C LEU A 129 -4.98 -13.26 0.34
N LEU A 130 -4.92 -12.47 1.43
CA LEU A 130 -6.08 -12.19 2.28
C LEU A 130 -7.18 -11.48 1.49
N LEU A 131 -6.83 -10.41 0.76
CA LEU A 131 -7.78 -9.64 -0.04
C LEU A 131 -8.49 -10.53 -1.08
N ARG A 132 -7.72 -11.32 -1.82
CA ARG A 132 -8.25 -12.26 -2.82
C ARG A 132 -9.15 -13.33 -2.20
N ALA A 133 -8.80 -13.84 -1.03
CA ALA A 133 -9.62 -14.82 -0.31
C ALA A 133 -10.97 -14.22 0.11
N ASP A 134 -10.96 -13.00 0.67
CA ASP A 134 -12.16 -12.26 1.06
C ASP A 134 -13.05 -11.93 -0.16
N GLU A 135 -12.46 -11.47 -1.26
CA GLU A 135 -13.17 -11.18 -2.52
C GLU A 135 -13.78 -12.43 -3.15
N SER A 136 -13.04 -13.52 -3.18
CA SER A 136 -13.52 -14.82 -3.70
C SER A 136 -14.72 -15.32 -2.91
N PHE A 137 -14.68 -15.23 -1.58
CA PHE A 137 -15.79 -15.62 -0.72
C PHE A 137 -17.02 -14.73 -0.94
N ARG A 138 -16.82 -13.40 -1.02
CA ARG A 138 -17.92 -12.45 -1.29
C ARG A 138 -18.56 -12.70 -2.65
N SER A 139 -17.76 -12.90 -3.69
CA SER A 139 -18.24 -13.20 -5.04
C SER A 139 -19.01 -14.52 -5.11
N LEU A 140 -18.52 -15.56 -4.43
CA LEU A 140 -19.24 -16.84 -4.32
C LEU A 140 -20.58 -16.67 -3.60
N LYS A 141 -20.58 -15.97 -2.46
CA LYS A 141 -21.78 -15.69 -1.67
C LYS A 141 -22.82 -14.96 -2.49
N PHE A 142 -22.43 -13.87 -3.15
CA PHE A 142 -23.30 -13.07 -3.99
C PHE A 142 -23.92 -13.88 -5.14
N ARG A 143 -23.11 -14.66 -5.89
CA ARG A 143 -23.61 -15.53 -6.97
C ARG A 143 -24.60 -16.58 -6.49
N ARG A 144 -24.39 -17.13 -5.30
CA ARG A 144 -25.28 -18.14 -4.69
C ARG A 144 -26.59 -17.52 -4.23
N GLU A 145 -26.53 -16.37 -3.57
CA GLU A 145 -27.71 -15.60 -3.15
C GLU A 145 -28.58 -15.18 -4.35
N GLN A 146 -27.96 -14.68 -5.43
CA GLN A 146 -28.67 -14.34 -6.67
C GLN A 146 -29.36 -15.56 -7.32
N ALA A 147 -28.79 -16.75 -7.17
CA ALA A 147 -29.37 -17.99 -7.68
C ALA A 147 -30.40 -18.62 -6.71
N GLY A 148 -30.70 -17.98 -5.57
CA GLY A 148 -31.57 -18.55 -4.53
C GLY A 148 -30.99 -19.81 -3.87
N LYS A 149 -29.67 -20.04 -3.97
CA LYS A 149 -28.99 -21.23 -3.47
C LYS A 149 -28.21 -20.91 -2.20
N HIS A 150 -28.23 -21.82 -1.23
CA HIS A 150 -27.35 -21.73 -0.07
C HIS A 150 -25.89 -22.10 -0.42
N ILE A 151 -24.95 -21.52 0.33
CA ILE A 151 -23.54 -21.91 0.32
C ILE A 151 -23.42 -23.21 1.12
N PRO A 152 -22.81 -24.28 0.58
CA PRO A 152 -22.56 -25.49 1.34
C PRO A 152 -21.70 -25.21 2.59
N SER A 153 -22.00 -25.88 3.70
CA SER A 153 -21.28 -25.71 4.97
C SER A 153 -19.78 -25.97 4.83
N TRP A 154 -19.39 -27.03 4.12
CA TRP A 154 -17.99 -27.38 3.87
C TRP A 154 -17.23 -26.24 3.18
N SER A 155 -17.82 -25.64 2.13
CA SER A 155 -17.18 -24.56 1.38
C SER A 155 -16.97 -23.33 2.26
N LYS A 156 -17.95 -22.99 3.10
CA LYS A 156 -17.83 -21.89 4.06
C LYS A 156 -16.69 -22.14 5.06
N THR A 157 -16.63 -23.33 5.63
CA THR A 157 -15.58 -23.72 6.59
C THR A 157 -14.19 -23.64 5.97
N ASP A 158 -14.01 -24.10 4.73
CA ASP A 158 -12.72 -24.04 4.02
C ASP A 158 -12.23 -22.59 3.82
N PHE A 159 -13.12 -21.68 3.41
CA PHE A 159 -12.77 -20.26 3.25
C PHE A 159 -12.43 -19.61 4.60
N GLU A 160 -13.22 -19.90 5.65
CA GLU A 160 -12.98 -19.36 7.00
C GLU A 160 -11.64 -19.86 7.56
N GLN A 161 -11.31 -21.14 7.36
CA GLN A 161 -10.05 -21.73 7.76
C GLN A 161 -8.87 -21.11 7.01
N ARG A 162 -8.96 -20.96 5.68
CA ARG A 162 -7.94 -20.28 4.86
C ARG A 162 -7.69 -18.84 5.32
N ILE A 163 -8.75 -18.07 5.56
CA ILE A 163 -8.65 -16.68 6.04
C ILE A 163 -7.99 -16.64 7.42
N LYS A 164 -8.33 -17.58 8.31
CA LYS A 164 -7.74 -17.70 9.64
C LYS A 164 -6.25 -18.03 9.58
N GLU A 165 -5.85 -18.93 8.70
CA GLU A 165 -4.44 -19.28 8.45
C GLU A 165 -3.66 -18.06 7.99
N ILE A 166 -4.11 -17.37 6.93
CA ILE A 166 -3.43 -16.17 6.41
C ILE A 166 -3.30 -15.08 7.49
N LYS A 167 -4.33 -14.87 8.32
CA LYS A 167 -4.27 -13.93 9.46
C LYS A 167 -3.24 -14.36 10.53
N SER A 168 -3.11 -15.66 10.76
CA SER A 168 -2.07 -16.21 11.65
C SER A 168 -0.67 -15.94 11.09
N GLU A 169 -0.48 -16.11 9.77
CA GLU A 169 0.79 -15.82 9.11
C GLU A 169 1.13 -14.33 9.18
N LEU A 170 0.17 -13.44 8.93
CA LEU A 170 0.34 -11.99 9.10
C LEU A 170 0.78 -11.62 10.52
N LYS A 171 0.23 -12.29 11.54
CA LYS A 171 0.64 -12.07 12.93
C LYS A 171 2.06 -12.59 13.21
N ARG A 172 2.45 -13.72 12.62
CA ARG A 172 3.84 -14.22 12.71
C ARG A 172 4.81 -13.24 12.04
N ASN A 173 4.44 -12.74 10.87
CA ASN A 173 5.18 -11.72 10.13
C ASN A 173 5.28 -10.40 10.92
N ASP A 174 4.23 -9.95 11.62
CA ASP A 174 4.27 -8.77 12.51
C ASP A 174 5.36 -8.92 13.60
N MET A 175 5.42 -10.08 14.26
CA MET A 175 6.42 -10.35 15.29
C MET A 175 7.84 -10.41 14.72
N ALA A 176 8.01 -11.04 13.56
CA ALA A 176 9.29 -11.11 12.85
C ALA A 176 9.76 -9.69 12.44
N LEU A 177 8.87 -8.88 11.87
CA LEU A 177 9.15 -7.49 11.50
C LEU A 177 9.54 -6.65 12.71
N ALA A 178 8.82 -6.76 13.83
CA ALA A 178 9.15 -6.01 15.04
C ALA A 178 10.58 -6.32 15.53
N ASN A 179 10.97 -7.60 15.53
CA ASN A 179 12.31 -8.03 15.92
C ASN A 179 13.37 -7.58 14.90
N ALA A 180 13.10 -7.72 13.60
CA ALA A 180 14.03 -7.34 12.54
C ALA A 180 14.25 -5.82 12.49
N LEU A 181 13.18 -5.04 12.63
CA LEU A 181 13.23 -3.58 12.72
C LEU A 181 13.98 -3.12 13.96
N LYS A 182 13.78 -3.78 15.12
CA LYS A 182 14.54 -3.47 16.33
C LYS A 182 16.04 -3.62 16.09
N LYS A 183 16.47 -4.75 15.52
CA LYS A 183 17.88 -4.98 15.16
C LYS A 183 18.42 -3.92 14.20
N LEU A 184 17.66 -3.57 13.16
CA LEU A 184 18.01 -2.51 12.22
C LEU A 184 18.15 -1.14 12.92
N TYR A 185 17.23 -0.78 13.82
CA TYR A 185 17.32 0.50 14.51
C TYR A 185 18.44 0.55 15.54
N ASP A 186 18.80 -0.58 16.14
CA ASP A 186 19.91 -0.67 17.07
C ASP A 186 21.24 -0.56 16.32
N SER A 187 21.36 -1.17 15.14
CA SER A 187 22.57 -1.05 14.29
C SER A 187 22.75 0.36 13.72
N LEU A 188 21.67 1.01 13.25
CA LEU A 188 21.72 2.40 12.77
C LEU A 188 22.14 3.42 13.83
N SER A 189 21.92 3.11 15.12
CA SER A 189 22.27 4.00 16.24
C SER A 189 23.71 3.86 16.71
N ARG A 190 24.45 2.87 16.21
CA ARG A 190 25.84 2.61 16.61
C ARG A 190 26.77 3.06 15.48
N PRO A 191 27.70 4.01 15.71
CA PRO A 191 28.73 4.28 14.73
C PRO A 191 29.54 3.00 14.47
N ALA A 192 29.94 2.75 13.22
CA ALA A 192 30.82 1.62 12.95
C ALA A 192 32.13 1.84 13.70
N VAL A 193 32.46 0.94 14.62
CA VAL A 193 33.78 0.94 15.25
C VAL A 193 34.78 0.57 14.14
N GLU A 194 35.60 1.54 13.71
CA GLU A 194 36.72 1.32 12.81
C GLU A 194 37.77 0.43 13.49
N ASN A 195 37.56 -0.89 13.45
CA ASN A 195 38.65 -1.85 13.65
C ASN A 195 39.06 -2.40 12.28
N ILE A 196 39.66 -1.55 11.45
CA ILE A 196 40.46 -2.03 10.32
C ILE A 196 41.87 -2.23 10.89
N VAL A 197 42.12 -3.40 11.45
CA VAL A 197 43.48 -3.88 11.70
C VAL A 197 43.96 -4.45 10.37
N TYR A 198 44.87 -3.75 9.70
CA TYR A 198 45.64 -4.32 8.60
C TYR A 198 46.55 -5.42 9.18
N HIS A 199 46.33 -6.66 8.76
CA HIS A 199 47.28 -7.77 8.91
C HIS A 199 47.99 -7.99 7.59
#